data_AF-A0A9C8JCN4-F1
#
_entry.id   AF-A0A9C8JCN4-F1
#
_cell.length_a   1.000
_cell.length_b   1.000
_cell.length_c   1.000
_cell.angle_alpha   90.00
_cell.angle_beta   90.00
_cell.angle_gamma   90.00
#
_symmetry.space_group_name_H-M   'P 1'
#
loop_
_entity.id
_entity.type
_entity.pdbx_description
1 polymer ?
#
loop_
_entity_poly.entity_id
_entity_poly.type
_entity_poly.pdbx_seq_one_letter_code
_entity_poly.pdbx_strand_id
1 'polypeptide(L)'
;MKNLLYLVPVFLLIVFISKSDYIYSALTEQGQPERNNESQLLADNCFQKWKTYDWTLGDSGALAVNHAGFTNGIKNICRAKAELFFEGYKLNPFVLPDSQAEIFPIVFLSSYDEIKNQIRQNLPKLQLI
;
A
#
# COMPACT_ATOMS: atom_id res chain seq x y z
N MET A 1 57.72 -2.67 54.26
CA MET A 1 57.83 -1.42 55.06
C MET A 1 57.40 -0.25 54.20
N LYS A 2 56.45 0.54 54.72
CA LYS A 2 56.13 1.96 54.41
C LYS A 2 55.64 2.35 53.00
N ASN A 3 54.32 2.54 52.95
CA ASN A 3 53.57 3.66 52.34
C ASN A 3 54.38 4.89 51.91
N LEU A 4 54.02 5.49 50.76
CA LEU A 4 53.45 6.85 50.75
C LEU A 4 52.65 7.15 49.47
N LEU A 5 51.55 7.88 49.67
CA LEU A 5 50.53 8.39 48.75
C LEU A 5 51.09 9.10 47.51
N TYR A 6 50.30 9.24 46.44
CA TYR A 6 49.68 10.52 46.03
C TYR A 6 48.78 10.40 44.77
N LEU A 7 47.59 11.01 44.89
CA LEU A 7 46.71 11.61 43.87
C LEU A 7 45.92 10.73 42.86
N VAL A 8 44.62 10.68 43.13
CA VAL A 8 43.56 10.52 42.12
C VAL A 8 43.28 11.89 41.49
N PRO A 9 42.98 11.97 40.18
CA PRO A 9 41.70 12.58 39.84
C PRO A 9 40.95 11.79 38.76
N VAL A 10 39.71 11.45 39.12
CA VAL A 10 38.49 11.45 38.29
C VAL A 10 38.74 11.47 36.77
N PHE A 11 38.63 10.31 36.12
CA PHE A 11 38.37 10.25 34.68
C PHE A 11 36.94 9.80 34.42
N LEU A 12 36.26 10.71 33.73
CA LEU A 12 34.91 10.73 33.20
C LEU A 12 34.44 9.42 32.53
N LEU A 13 33.18 9.12 32.78
CA LEU A 13 32.26 8.34 31.95
C LEU A 13 32.50 8.52 30.45
N ILE A 14 32.66 7.42 29.72
CA ILE A 14 32.18 7.32 28.33
C ILE A 14 31.39 6.02 28.23
N VAL A 15 30.06 6.19 28.21
CA VAL A 15 29.11 5.16 27.81
C VAL A 15 29.34 4.91 26.32
N PHE A 16 29.82 3.71 25.97
CA PHE A 16 29.82 3.24 24.59
C PHE A 16 28.37 2.92 24.18
N ILE A 17 27.65 3.93 23.69
CA ILE A 17 26.40 3.71 22.95
C ILE A 17 26.79 3.35 21.51
N SER A 18 26.58 2.08 21.17
CA SER A 18 26.78 1.50 19.85
C SER A 18 25.99 2.26 18.78
N LYS A 19 26.70 2.84 17.80
CA LYS A 19 26.14 3.53 16.62
C LYS A 19 25.35 2.63 15.65
N SER A 20 25.18 1.34 15.96
CA SER A 20 24.54 0.36 15.07
C SER A 20 23.03 0.57 14.92
N ASP A 21 22.36 1.05 15.96
CA ASP A 21 20.89 1.01 16.01
C ASP A 21 20.24 2.22 15.29
N TYR A 22 21.00 3.32 15.14
CA TYR A 22 20.55 4.52 14.43
C TYR A 22 20.53 4.33 12.91
N ILE A 23 21.49 3.58 12.36
CA ILE A 23 21.61 3.39 10.91
C ILE A 23 20.52 2.44 10.40
N TYR A 24 20.15 1.43 11.20
CA TYR A 24 19.09 0.49 10.82
C TYR A 24 17.71 1.16 10.76
N SER A 25 17.44 2.08 11.69
CA SER A 25 16.18 2.82 11.77
C SER A 25 16.03 3.85 10.64
N ALA A 26 17.12 4.48 10.21
CA ALA A 26 17.11 5.49 9.14
C ALA A 26 16.96 4.90 7.73
N LEU A 27 17.37 3.63 7.51
CA LEU A 27 17.22 2.96 6.22
C LEU A 27 15.79 2.45 5.97
N THR A 28 14.97 2.30 7.02
CA THR A 28 13.57 1.86 6.90
C THR A 28 12.58 2.99 6.60
N GLU A 29 12.88 4.25 6.94
CA GLU A 29 11.94 5.37 6.76
C GLU A 29 12.01 6.06 5.39
N GLN A 30 13.11 5.92 4.65
CA GLN A 30 13.29 6.67 3.38
C GLN A 30 12.54 6.10 2.17
N GLY A 31 11.82 4.96 2.30
CA GLY A 31 11.14 4.29 1.19
C GLY A 31 9.61 4.45 1.12
N GLN A 32 9.00 5.29 1.98
CA GLN A 32 7.53 5.36 2.12
C GLN A 32 6.83 6.62 1.56
N PRO A 33 7.41 7.85 1.53
CA PRO A 33 6.63 9.01 1.06
C PRO A 33 6.44 9.03 -0.46
N GLU A 34 7.44 8.61 -1.26
CA GLU A 34 7.30 8.56 -2.73
C GLU A 34 6.33 7.47 -3.18
N ARG A 35 6.42 6.25 -2.63
CA ARG A 35 5.52 5.14 -2.99
C ARG A 35 4.04 5.44 -2.71
N ASN A 36 3.74 6.18 -1.65
CA ASN A 36 2.36 6.59 -1.35
C ASN A 36 1.81 7.55 -2.42
N ASN A 37 2.66 8.43 -2.96
CA ASN A 37 2.27 9.37 -4.02
C ASN A 37 2.09 8.65 -5.37
N GLU A 38 3.02 7.75 -5.72
CA GLU A 38 2.93 6.98 -6.96
C GLU A 38 1.75 6.01 -6.98
N SER A 39 1.47 5.35 -5.84
CA SER A 39 0.30 4.48 -5.67
C SER A 39 -1.01 5.27 -5.84
N GLN A 40 -1.08 6.47 -5.26
CA GLN A 40 -2.25 7.33 -5.40
C GLN A 40 -2.45 7.79 -6.85
N LEU A 41 -1.38 8.23 -7.53
CA LEU A 41 -1.43 8.61 -8.95
C LEU A 41 -1.90 7.45 -9.83
N LEU A 42 -1.40 6.23 -9.58
CA LEU A 42 -1.81 5.04 -10.32
C LEU A 42 -3.28 4.69 -10.07
N ALA A 43 -3.75 4.81 -8.82
CA ALA A 43 -5.14 4.62 -8.46
C ALA A 43 -6.06 5.63 -9.15
N ASP A 44 -5.66 6.91 -9.20
CA ASP A 44 -6.42 7.97 -9.86
C ASP A 44 -6.49 7.73 -11.37
N ASN A 45 -5.37 7.36 -12.00
CA ASN A 45 -5.34 7.01 -13.42
C ASN A 45 -6.22 5.79 -13.73
N CYS A 46 -6.21 4.77 -12.86
CA CYS A 46 -7.11 3.63 -12.95
C CYS A 46 -8.58 4.07 -12.93
N PHE A 47 -8.94 4.93 -11.99
CA PHE A 47 -10.31 5.42 -11.86
C PHE A 47 -10.73 6.28 -13.06
N GLN A 48 -9.86 7.18 -13.54
CA GLN A 48 -10.13 7.97 -14.75
C GLN A 48 -10.36 7.08 -15.97
N LYS A 49 -9.54 6.04 -16.14
CA LYS A 49 -9.67 5.10 -17.25
C LYS A 49 -10.98 4.30 -17.18
N TRP A 50 -11.35 3.81 -16.00
CA TRP A 50 -12.60 3.06 -15.83
C TRP A 50 -13.84 3.86 -16.25
N LYS A 51 -13.87 5.18 -16.01
CA LYS A 51 -15.00 6.03 -16.39
C LYS A 51 -15.29 6.03 -17.90
N THR A 52 -14.40 5.52 -18.74
CA THR A 52 -14.58 5.46 -20.19
C THR A 52 -15.16 4.13 -20.68
N TYR A 53 -15.53 3.18 -19.80
CA TYR A 53 -15.91 1.82 -20.20
C TYR A 53 -17.41 1.59 -20.42
N ASP A 54 -18.25 2.62 -20.29
CA ASP A 54 -19.71 2.56 -20.50
C ASP A 54 -20.41 1.38 -19.82
N TRP A 55 -19.89 0.96 -18.65
CA TRP A 55 -20.50 -0.12 -17.87
C TRP A 55 -21.91 0.26 -17.44
N THR A 56 -22.82 -0.69 -17.46
CA THR A 56 -24.22 -0.52 -17.05
C THR A 56 -24.55 -1.37 -15.82
N LEU A 57 -25.55 -0.94 -15.05
CA LEU A 57 -26.01 -1.64 -13.84
C LEU A 57 -27.45 -2.12 -14.00
N GLY A 58 -27.64 -3.41 -13.73
CA GLY A 58 -28.95 -4.07 -13.74
C GLY A 58 -29.67 -3.96 -15.09
N ASP A 59 -30.94 -4.35 -15.07
CA ASP A 59 -31.75 -4.42 -16.29
C ASP A 59 -32.19 -3.03 -16.80
N SER A 60 -32.05 -1.99 -15.96
CA SER A 60 -32.39 -0.61 -16.34
C SER A 60 -31.41 -0.01 -17.34
N GLY A 61 -30.23 -0.62 -17.52
CA GLY A 61 -29.19 -0.11 -18.43
C GLY A 61 -28.55 1.20 -17.97
N ALA A 62 -28.75 1.61 -16.70
CA ALA A 62 -28.18 2.85 -16.18
C ALA A 62 -26.65 2.78 -16.15
N LEU A 63 -25.98 3.83 -16.60
CA LEU A 63 -24.51 3.90 -16.59
C LEU A 63 -23.97 3.83 -15.15
N ALA A 64 -23.04 2.92 -14.91
CA ALA A 64 -22.43 2.65 -13.62
C ALA A 64 -21.70 3.87 -13.03
N VAL A 65 -21.11 4.70 -13.89
CA VAL A 65 -20.43 5.95 -13.49
C VAL A 65 -21.36 6.93 -12.76
N ASN A 66 -22.66 6.88 -13.04
CA ASN A 66 -23.66 7.73 -12.40
C ASN A 66 -24.15 7.18 -11.05
N HIS A 67 -23.78 5.94 -10.70
CA HIS A 67 -24.18 5.34 -9.44
C HIS A 67 -23.12 5.58 -8.35
N ALA A 68 -23.42 6.46 -7.40
CA ALA A 68 -22.46 6.89 -6.37
C ALA A 68 -21.79 5.74 -5.61
N GLY A 69 -22.57 4.73 -5.17
CA GLY A 69 -22.04 3.56 -4.45
C GLY A 69 -21.04 2.76 -5.29
N PHE A 70 -21.43 2.37 -6.51
CA PHE A 70 -20.56 1.69 -7.47
C PHE A 70 -19.29 2.49 -7.77
N THR A 71 -19.42 3.79 -8.08
CA THR A 71 -18.30 4.68 -8.35
C THR A 71 -17.31 4.75 -7.17
N ASN A 72 -17.82 4.79 -5.93
CA ASN A 72 -16.97 4.74 -4.74
C ASN A 72 -16.27 3.38 -4.57
N GLY A 73 -16.99 2.29 -4.86
CA GLY A 73 -16.42 0.94 -4.91
C GLY A 73 -15.25 0.83 -5.88
N ILE A 74 -15.40 1.37 -7.10
CA ILE A 74 -14.32 1.37 -8.09
C ILE A 74 -13.10 2.17 -7.59
N LYS A 75 -13.30 3.33 -6.94
CA LYS A 75 -12.18 4.07 -6.35
C LYS A 75 -11.41 3.22 -5.35
N ASN A 76 -12.10 2.51 -4.47
CA ASN A 76 -11.48 1.61 -3.49
C ASN A 76 -10.75 0.45 -4.16
N ILE A 77 -11.31 -0.12 -5.22
CA ILE A 77 -10.67 -1.19 -6.01
C ILE A 77 -9.40 -0.67 -6.69
N CYS A 78 -9.46 0.49 -7.36
CA CYS A 78 -8.29 1.09 -7.99
C CYS A 78 -7.17 1.37 -6.97
N ARG A 79 -7.53 1.89 -5.79
CA ARG A 79 -6.58 2.05 -4.68
C ARG A 79 -5.96 0.72 -4.25
N ALA A 80 -6.79 -0.30 -4.06
CA ALA A 80 -6.33 -1.61 -3.62
C ALA A 80 -5.41 -2.28 -4.64
N LYS A 81 -5.77 -2.23 -5.93
CA LYS A 81 -4.94 -2.79 -7.02
C LYS A 81 -3.61 -2.04 -7.17
N ALA A 82 -3.61 -0.70 -7.03
CA ALA A 82 -2.39 0.09 -7.05
C ALA A 82 -1.46 -0.25 -5.87
N GLU A 83 -1.99 -0.27 -4.64
CA GLU A 83 -1.19 -0.63 -3.46
C GLU A 83 -0.64 -2.07 -3.56
N LEU A 84 -1.45 -3.04 -3.98
CA LEU A 84 -0.99 -4.42 -4.18
C LEU A 84 0.10 -4.52 -5.26
N PHE A 85 0.01 -3.71 -6.31
CA PHE A 85 1.05 -3.65 -7.35
C PHE A 85 2.38 -3.16 -6.79
N PHE A 86 2.37 -2.09 -5.98
CA PHE A 86 3.57 -1.57 -5.30
C PHE A 86 4.06 -2.44 -4.14
N GLU A 87 3.20 -3.28 -3.56
CA GLU A 87 3.56 -4.37 -2.63
C GLU A 87 4.29 -5.54 -3.36
N GLY A 88 4.34 -5.53 -4.69
CA GLY A 88 5.04 -6.54 -5.50
C GLY A 88 4.18 -7.73 -5.93
N TYR A 89 2.86 -7.66 -5.77
CA TYR A 89 1.97 -8.70 -6.29
C TYR A 89 1.92 -8.66 -7.82
N LYS A 90 1.82 -9.84 -8.45
CA LYS A 90 1.67 -9.97 -9.90
C LYS A 90 0.20 -9.79 -10.30
N LEU A 91 -0.22 -8.55 -10.48
CA LEU A 91 -1.54 -8.17 -10.99
C LEU A 91 -1.46 -7.00 -11.97
N ASN A 92 -2.52 -6.82 -12.76
CA ASN A 92 -2.73 -5.56 -13.48
C ASN A 92 -3.28 -4.51 -12.49
N PRO A 93 -2.67 -3.32 -12.36
CA PRO A 93 -3.15 -2.29 -11.45
C PRO A 93 -4.43 -1.58 -11.92
N PHE A 94 -4.88 -1.80 -13.15
CA PHE A 94 -6.09 -1.19 -13.72
C PHE A 94 -7.29 -2.13 -13.65
N VAL A 95 -8.48 -1.53 -13.57
CA VAL A 95 -9.72 -2.20 -13.98
C VAL A 95 -9.70 -2.34 -15.51
N LEU A 96 -9.98 -3.54 -16.01
CA LEU A 96 -10.02 -3.81 -17.44
C LEU A 96 -11.45 -3.64 -17.98
N PRO A 97 -11.64 -3.28 -19.26
CA PRO A 97 -12.98 -3.07 -19.81
C PRO A 97 -13.91 -4.30 -19.68
N ASP A 98 -13.33 -5.49 -19.75
CA ASP A 98 -13.99 -6.81 -19.72
C ASP A 98 -14.01 -7.47 -18.33
N SER A 99 -13.48 -6.80 -17.28
CA SER A 99 -13.40 -7.40 -15.94
C SER A 99 -14.66 -7.24 -15.09
N GLN A 100 -15.85 -7.01 -15.68
CA GLN A 100 -17.09 -6.80 -14.90
C GLN A 100 -17.39 -7.97 -13.95
N ALA A 101 -17.19 -9.21 -14.41
CA ALA A 101 -17.41 -10.41 -13.59
C ALA A 101 -16.47 -10.51 -12.38
N GLU A 102 -15.24 -9.97 -12.46
CA GLU A 102 -14.30 -9.87 -11.34
C GLU A 102 -14.70 -8.76 -10.36
N ILE A 103 -15.17 -7.63 -10.90
CA ILE A 103 -15.36 -6.40 -10.14
C ILE A 103 -16.72 -6.33 -9.44
N PHE A 104 -17.80 -6.75 -10.11
CA PHE A 104 -19.17 -6.61 -9.60
C PHE A 104 -19.39 -7.29 -8.23
N PRO A 105 -18.81 -8.49 -7.95
CA PRO A 105 -18.95 -9.12 -6.64
C PRO A 105 -18.30 -8.35 -5.49
N ILE A 106 -17.32 -7.48 -5.78
CA ILE A 106 -16.49 -6.84 -4.75
C ILE A 106 -16.70 -5.32 -4.64
N VAL A 107 -17.29 -4.69 -5.66
CA VAL A 107 -17.48 -3.23 -5.72
C VAL A 107 -18.39 -2.66 -4.63
N PHE A 108 -19.27 -3.49 -4.06
CA PHE A 108 -20.18 -3.08 -2.99
C PHE A 108 -19.75 -3.56 -1.60
N LEU A 109 -18.55 -4.13 -1.47
CA LEU A 109 -18.03 -4.50 -0.15
C LEU A 109 -17.87 -3.27 0.75
N SER A 110 -18.05 -3.51 2.05
CA SER A 110 -18.31 -2.45 3.03
C SER A 110 -17.09 -1.58 3.32
N SER A 111 -15.89 -2.12 3.09
CA SER A 111 -14.65 -1.43 3.43
C SER A 111 -13.56 -1.65 2.38
N TYR A 112 -12.63 -0.71 2.35
CA TYR A 112 -11.41 -0.83 1.57
C TYR A 112 -10.59 -2.08 1.91
N ASP A 113 -10.42 -2.36 3.19
CA ASP A 113 -9.59 -3.49 3.64
C ASP A 113 -10.19 -4.83 3.21
N GLU A 114 -11.52 -4.93 3.25
CA GLU A 114 -12.26 -6.09 2.74
C GLU A 114 -12.04 -6.27 1.22
N ILE A 115 -12.14 -5.19 0.44
CA ILE A 115 -11.84 -5.19 -1.01
C ILE A 115 -10.40 -5.63 -1.28
N LYS A 116 -9.42 -5.02 -0.61
CA LYS A 116 -8.00 -5.33 -0.81
C LYS A 116 -7.69 -6.78 -0.46
N ASN A 117 -8.24 -7.27 0.64
CA ASN A 117 -8.09 -8.66 1.04
C ASN A 117 -8.73 -9.62 0.03
N GLN A 118 -9.94 -9.32 -0.45
CA GLN A 118 -10.62 -10.14 -1.46
C GLN A 118 -9.84 -10.20 -2.77
N ILE A 119 -9.28 -9.08 -3.24
CA ILE A 119 -8.40 -9.07 -4.43
C ILE A 119 -7.19 -9.95 -4.17
N ARG A 120 -6.48 -9.74 -3.05
CA ARG A 120 -5.27 -10.48 -2.68
C ARG A 120 -5.49 -11.99 -2.64
N GLN A 121 -6.60 -12.46 -2.06
CA GLN A 121 -6.91 -13.88 -1.93
C GLN A 121 -7.14 -14.59 -3.28
N ASN A 122 -7.53 -13.84 -4.31
CA ASN A 122 -7.79 -14.35 -5.65
C ASN A 122 -6.60 -14.16 -6.61
N LEU A 123 -5.50 -13.57 -6.14
CA LEU A 123 -4.27 -13.47 -6.93
C LEU A 123 -3.55 -14.82 -6.96
N PRO A 124 -2.89 -15.18 -8.08
CA PRO A 124 -1.98 -16.32 -8.09
C PRO A 124 -0.92 -16.10 -7.00
N LYS A 125 -0.71 -17.12 -6.16
CA LYS A 125 0.29 -17.08 -5.08
C LYS A 125 1.64 -16.63 -5.67
N LEU A 126 2.33 -15.72 -4.96
CA LEU A 126 3.64 -15.21 -5.33
C LEU A 126 4.55 -16.38 -5.74
N GLN A 127 4.90 -16.43 -7.03
CA GLN A 127 6.02 -17.26 -7.47
C GLN A 127 7.27 -16.43 -7.18
N LEU A 128 7.99 -16.80 -6.12
CA LEU A 128 9.37 -16.35 -5.94
C LEU A 128 10.15 -16.79 -7.17
N ILE A 129 10.60 -15.83 -7.98
CA ILE A 129 11.59 -16.05 -9.04
C ILE A 129 12.97 -15.80 -8.42
#